data_AF-A0A9P7D3E6-F1
#
_entry.id   AF-A0A9P7D3E6-F1
#
_cell.length_a   1.000
_cell.length_b   1.000
_cell.length_c   1.000
_cell.angle_alpha   90.00
_cell.angle_beta   90.00
_cell.angle_gamma   90.00
#
_symmetry.space_group_name_H-M   'P 1'
#
loop_
_entity.id
_entity.type
_entity.pdbx_description
1 polymer ?
#
loop_
_entity_poly.entity_id
_entity_poly.type
_entity_poly.pdbx_seq_one_letter_code
_entity_poly.pdbx_strand_id
1 'polypeptide(L)'
;SWASYVYYCYTGQVSFYPLKSKDPYSRRDKTTETLRCSPKSMYRLAVKLKHTRLEALAFQAIKSSLSESNILDEAFSWFTAQYSDIRQMELELLLEFRSALEVAVPLERIVDAVSQGEKPHARAMLHAFLARLAQLEAGGMQ
;
A
#
# COMPACT_ATOMS: atom_id res chain seq x y z
N SER A 1 -12.61 -6.82 10.29
CA SER A 1 -12.39 -5.38 10.54
C SER A 1 -13.50 -4.75 11.38
N TRP A 2 -14.79 -5.05 11.17
CA TRP A 2 -15.87 -4.51 12.02
C TRP A 2 -15.71 -4.87 13.50
N ALA A 3 -15.50 -6.14 13.83
CA ALA A 3 -15.25 -6.56 15.21
C ALA A 3 -14.05 -5.84 15.86
N SER A 4 -12.94 -5.70 15.14
CA SER A 4 -11.77 -4.93 15.59
C SER A 4 -12.05 -3.44 15.76
N TYR A 5 -12.94 -2.86 14.95
CA TYR A 5 -13.36 -1.47 15.10
C TYR A 5 -14.21 -1.29 16.36
N VAL A 6 -15.19 -2.16 16.58
CA VAL A 6 -15.99 -2.15 17.81
C VAL A 6 -15.08 -2.29 19.04
N TYR A 7 -14.15 -3.25 19.02
CA TYR A 7 -13.15 -3.41 20.08
C TYR A 7 -12.34 -2.12 20.30
N TYR A 8 -11.84 -1.51 19.22
CA TYR A 8 -11.14 -0.23 19.27
C TYR A 8 -11.98 0.89 19.89
N CYS A 9 -13.28 0.98 19.62
CA CYS A 9 -14.15 1.97 20.24
C CYS A 9 -14.23 1.83 21.76
N TYR A 10 -14.14 0.60 22.28
CA TYR A 10 -14.18 0.34 23.73
C TYR A 10 -12.81 0.46 24.40
N THR A 11 -11.72 0.05 23.74
CA THR A 11 -10.39 -0.09 24.37
C THR A 11 -9.37 0.96 23.90
N GLY A 12 -9.64 1.63 22.79
CA GLY A 12 -8.67 2.48 22.08
C GLY A 12 -7.53 1.70 21.40
N GLN A 13 -7.56 0.36 21.41
CA GLN A 13 -6.51 -0.50 20.88
C GLN A 13 -6.91 -1.16 19.56
N VAL A 14 -5.98 -1.22 18.60
CA VAL A 14 -6.19 -1.90 17.31
C VAL A 14 -4.90 -2.61 16.91
N SER A 15 -5.04 -3.84 16.41
CA SER A 15 -3.93 -4.66 15.93
C SER A 15 -4.15 -5.03 14.46
N PHE A 16 -3.06 -5.06 13.70
CA PHE A 16 -3.11 -5.33 12.26
C PHE A 16 -2.39 -6.63 11.90
N TYR A 17 -2.89 -7.31 10.87
CA TYR A 17 -2.10 -8.31 10.16
C TYR A 17 -1.11 -7.60 9.22
N PRO A 18 0.06 -8.20 8.94
CA PRO A 18 0.87 -7.80 7.80
C PRO A 18 0.02 -7.77 6.52
N LEU A 19 0.48 -7.02 5.52
CA LEU A 19 -0.11 -7.08 4.19
C LEU A 19 -0.01 -8.50 3.65
N LYS A 20 -1.04 -8.93 2.91
CA LYS A 20 -1.06 -10.27 2.30
C LYS A 20 0.12 -10.49 1.34
N SER A 21 0.55 -9.43 0.69
CA SER A 21 1.71 -9.38 -0.20
C SER A 21 3.04 -9.50 0.55
N LYS A 22 3.09 -9.15 1.84
CA LYS A 22 4.25 -9.37 2.71
C LYS A 22 4.29 -10.77 3.30
N ASP A 23 3.16 -11.22 3.87
CA ASP A 23 3.03 -12.54 4.47
C ASP A 23 1.62 -13.11 4.25
N PRO A 24 1.45 -14.02 3.28
CA PRO A 24 0.16 -14.63 2.97
C PRO A 24 -0.31 -15.63 4.04
N TYR A 25 0.58 -16.10 4.92
CA TYR A 25 0.30 -17.12 5.93
C TYR A 25 -0.01 -16.54 7.32
N SER A 26 0.31 -15.26 7.56
CA SER A 26 0.08 -14.51 8.81
C SER A 26 -1.34 -14.60 9.40
N ARG A 27 -2.35 -14.98 8.61
CA ARG A 27 -3.75 -15.13 9.06
C ARG A 27 -4.08 -16.49 9.66
N ARG A 28 -3.15 -17.45 9.62
CA ARG A 28 -3.37 -18.81 10.12
C ARG A 28 -3.14 -18.93 11.63
N ASP A 29 -2.45 -17.97 12.22
CA ASP A 29 -2.19 -17.99 13.65
C ASP A 29 -3.37 -17.42 14.45
N LYS A 30 -4.16 -18.34 15.02
CA LYS A 30 -5.34 -18.04 15.85
C LYS A 30 -4.99 -17.78 17.32
N THR A 31 -3.72 -17.80 17.71
CA THR A 31 -3.32 -17.85 19.13
C THR A 31 -3.28 -16.50 19.86
N THR A 32 -3.67 -15.40 19.22
CA THR A 32 -3.62 -14.07 19.87
C THR A 32 -4.96 -13.62 20.44
N GLU A 33 -4.97 -13.19 21.70
CA GLU A 33 -6.13 -12.63 22.43
C GLU A 33 -6.69 -11.34 21.79
N THR A 34 -5.95 -10.72 20.87
CA THR A 34 -6.32 -9.46 20.23
C THR A 34 -7.04 -9.66 18.89
N LEU A 35 -8.14 -8.92 18.67
CA LEU A 35 -8.88 -8.94 17.40
C LEU A 35 -8.09 -8.23 16.28
N ARG A 36 -7.18 -8.95 15.62
CA ARG A 36 -6.40 -8.43 14.49
C ARG A 36 -7.25 -8.24 13.23
N CYS A 37 -6.91 -7.26 12.40
CA CYS A 37 -7.59 -7.02 11.13
C CYS A 37 -6.67 -6.59 9.98
N SER A 38 -7.21 -6.61 8.76
CA SER A 38 -6.52 -6.08 7.58
C SER A 38 -6.38 -4.56 7.68
N PRO A 39 -5.16 -4.00 7.60
CA PRO A 39 -4.95 -2.56 7.71
C PRO A 39 -5.62 -1.80 6.55
N LYS A 40 -5.59 -2.33 5.32
CA LYS A 40 -6.34 -1.77 4.17
C LYS A 40 -7.85 -1.68 4.42
N SER A 41 -8.42 -2.75 4.98
CA SER A 41 -9.86 -2.79 5.27
C SER A 41 -10.23 -1.82 6.39
N MET A 42 -9.33 -1.62 7.37
CA MET A 42 -9.52 -0.66 8.44
C MET A 42 -9.34 0.78 7.96
N TYR A 43 -8.34 1.05 7.11
CA TYR A 43 -8.13 2.36 6.49
C TYR A 43 -9.38 2.80 5.72
N ARG A 44 -9.91 1.92 4.84
CA ARG A 44 -11.17 2.17 4.13
C ARG A 44 -12.35 2.46 5.08
N LEU A 45 -12.44 1.74 6.19
CA LEU A 45 -13.50 1.96 7.17
C LEU A 45 -13.33 3.32 7.86
N ALA A 46 -12.12 3.65 8.29
CA ALA A 46 -11.81 4.91 8.95
C ALA A 46 -12.09 6.12 8.05
N VAL A 47 -11.70 6.07 6.77
CA VAL A 47 -12.02 7.11 5.78
C VAL A 47 -13.53 7.31 5.66
N LYS A 48 -14.30 6.21 5.53
CA LYS A 48 -15.77 6.28 5.43
C LYS A 48 -16.42 6.87 6.69
N LEU A 49 -15.84 6.61 7.86
CA LEU A 49 -16.31 7.12 9.14
C LEU A 49 -15.73 8.50 9.50
N LYS A 50 -14.85 9.07 8.67
CA LYS A 50 -14.08 10.29 8.95
C LYS A 50 -13.31 10.20 10.28
N HIS A 51 -12.81 9.02 10.61
CA HIS A 51 -12.12 8.75 11.86
C HIS A 51 -10.60 8.90 11.71
N THR A 52 -10.11 10.14 11.76
CA THR A 52 -8.72 10.54 11.46
C THR A 52 -7.66 9.75 12.24
N ARG A 53 -7.84 9.53 13.55
CA ARG A 53 -6.87 8.75 14.35
C ARG A 53 -6.74 7.30 13.87
N LEU A 54 -7.84 6.65 13.56
CA LEU A 54 -7.87 5.26 13.12
C LEU A 54 -7.35 5.14 11.69
N GLU A 55 -7.64 6.14 10.86
CA GLU A 55 -7.07 6.27 9.52
C GLU A 55 -5.55 6.36 9.59
N ALA A 56 -5.00 7.22 10.44
CA ALA A 56 -3.55 7.34 10.63
C ALA A 56 -2.91 6.04 11.14
N LEU A 57 -3.52 5.35 12.11
CA LEU A 57 -3.03 4.06 12.60
C LEU A 57 -3.00 3.01 11.49
N ALA A 58 -4.06 2.93 10.69
CA ALA A 58 -4.14 1.99 9.58
C ALA A 58 -3.15 2.35 8.46
N PHE A 59 -2.97 3.64 8.16
CA PHE A 59 -1.99 4.15 7.20
C PHE A 59 -0.57 3.73 7.60
N GLN A 60 -0.19 3.95 8.86
CA GLN A 60 1.14 3.57 9.35
C GLN A 60 1.36 2.06 9.28
N ALA A 61 0.34 1.26 9.58
CA ALA A 61 0.41 -0.20 9.47
C ALA A 61 0.55 -0.70 8.02
N ILE A 62 -0.06 0.01 7.04
CA ILE A 62 0.18 -0.25 5.62
C ILE A 62 1.64 0.09 5.29
N LYS A 63 2.09 1.30 5.61
CA LYS A 63 3.45 1.77 5.33
C LYS A 63 4.52 0.85 5.90
N SER A 64 4.41 0.45 7.17
CA SER A 64 5.38 -0.45 7.83
C SER A 64 5.39 -1.88 7.27
N SER A 65 4.38 -2.22 6.47
CA SER A 65 4.26 -3.53 5.82
C SER A 65 4.73 -3.52 4.36
N LEU A 66 5.22 -2.40 3.84
CA LEU A 66 5.80 -2.31 2.51
C LEU A 66 7.29 -2.67 2.55
N SER A 67 7.78 -3.25 1.46
CA SER A 67 9.16 -3.65 1.22
C SER A 67 9.44 -3.72 -0.27
N GLU A 68 10.72 -3.79 -0.64
CA GLU A 68 11.17 -3.96 -2.04
C GLU A 68 10.45 -5.11 -2.76
N SER A 69 10.23 -6.23 -2.04
CA SER A 69 9.57 -7.42 -2.57
C SER A 69 8.07 -7.31 -2.84
N ASN A 70 7.38 -6.31 -2.28
CA ASN A 70 5.92 -6.18 -2.42
C ASN A 70 5.43 -4.81 -2.91
N ILE A 71 6.31 -3.81 -2.98
CA ILE A 71 5.93 -2.44 -3.30
C ILE A 71 5.26 -2.33 -4.67
N LEU A 72 5.69 -3.10 -5.67
CA LEU A 72 5.08 -3.08 -7.00
C LEU A 72 3.64 -3.60 -6.99
N ASP A 73 3.40 -4.73 -6.34
CA ASP A 73 2.05 -5.30 -6.23
C ASP A 73 1.09 -4.35 -5.51
N GLU A 74 1.61 -3.63 -4.53
CA GLU A 74 0.87 -2.69 -3.70
C GLU A 74 0.61 -1.37 -4.45
N ALA A 75 1.65 -0.71 -4.97
CA ALA A 75 1.58 0.55 -5.70
C ALA A 75 0.65 0.50 -6.91
N PHE A 76 0.63 -0.63 -7.63
CA PHE A 76 -0.19 -0.84 -8.81
C PHE A 76 -1.51 -1.58 -8.48
N SER A 77 -1.91 -1.63 -7.22
CA SER A 77 -3.15 -2.27 -6.78
C SER A 77 -4.38 -1.38 -6.98
N TRP A 78 -5.55 -2.02 -7.07
CA TRP A 78 -6.82 -1.30 -7.06
C TRP A 78 -7.00 -0.45 -5.80
N PHE A 79 -6.52 -0.91 -4.64
CA PHE A 79 -6.65 -0.19 -3.38
C PHE A 79 -5.96 1.17 -3.46
N THR A 80 -4.72 1.19 -3.94
CA THR A 80 -3.91 2.40 -4.09
C THR A 80 -4.53 3.39 -5.05
N ALA A 81 -5.15 2.91 -6.13
CA ALA A 81 -5.87 3.77 -7.05
C ALA A 81 -7.03 4.55 -6.38
N GLN A 82 -7.65 4.00 -5.34
CA GLN A 82 -8.79 4.61 -4.65
C GLN A 82 -8.39 5.69 -3.61
N TYR A 83 -7.17 5.66 -3.10
CA TYR A 83 -6.77 6.52 -1.97
C TYR A 83 -5.51 7.32 -2.34
N SER A 84 -5.67 8.63 -2.55
CA SER A 84 -4.59 9.54 -2.96
C SER A 84 -3.39 9.52 -2.02
N ASP A 85 -3.65 9.47 -0.72
CA ASP A 85 -2.60 9.58 0.30
C ASP A 85 -1.76 8.30 0.35
N ILE A 86 -2.42 7.14 0.18
CA ILE A 86 -1.74 5.86 -0.01
C ILE A 86 -0.92 5.87 -1.29
N ARG A 87 -1.51 6.35 -2.40
CA ARG A 87 -0.81 6.45 -3.69
C ARG A 87 0.43 7.32 -3.61
N GLN A 88 0.35 8.47 -2.95
CA GLN A 88 1.50 9.36 -2.80
C GLN A 88 2.62 8.69 -1.99
N MET A 89 2.27 8.07 -0.87
CA MET A 89 3.23 7.37 -0.01
C MET A 89 3.88 6.17 -0.69
N GLU A 90 3.10 5.35 -1.40
CA GLU A 90 3.62 4.20 -2.14
C GLU A 90 4.47 4.62 -3.35
N LEU A 91 4.14 5.74 -4.01
CA LEU A 91 4.96 6.30 -5.08
C LEU A 91 6.34 6.73 -4.57
N GLU A 92 6.40 7.37 -3.40
CA GLU A 92 7.67 7.78 -2.78
C GLU A 92 8.54 6.57 -2.44
N LEU A 93 7.97 5.52 -1.83
CA LEU A 93 8.68 4.28 -1.55
C LEU A 93 9.09 3.53 -2.81
N LEU A 94 8.25 3.50 -3.85
CA LEU A 94 8.59 2.88 -5.13
C LEU A 94 9.77 3.59 -5.80
N LEU A 95 9.81 4.94 -5.73
CA LEU A 95 10.96 5.71 -6.21
C LEU A 95 12.21 5.43 -5.38
N GLU A 96 12.09 5.28 -4.07
CA GLU A 96 13.21 4.91 -3.19
C GLU A 96 13.79 3.54 -3.58
N PHE A 97 12.92 2.54 -3.79
CA PHE A 97 13.30 1.16 -4.13
C PHE A 97 13.55 0.91 -5.63
N ARG A 98 13.52 1.94 -6.48
CA ARG A 98 13.57 1.79 -7.95
C ARG A 98 14.79 1.02 -8.48
N SER A 99 15.90 1.02 -7.75
CA SER A 99 17.14 0.33 -8.14
C SER A 99 17.28 -1.08 -7.56
N ALA A 100 16.37 -1.50 -6.67
CA ALA A 100 16.35 -2.86 -6.14
C ALA A 100 15.96 -3.84 -7.25
N LEU A 101 16.60 -5.02 -7.29
CA LEU A 101 16.36 -6.02 -8.35
C LEU A 101 14.92 -6.54 -8.32
N GLU A 102 14.36 -6.67 -7.11
CA GLU A 102 12.98 -7.05 -6.83
C GLU A 102 11.96 -6.08 -7.41
N VAL A 103 12.37 -4.84 -7.71
CA VAL A 103 11.54 -3.82 -8.36
C VAL A 103 11.89 -3.69 -9.84
N ALA A 104 13.17 -3.53 -10.17
CA ALA A 104 13.60 -3.22 -11.53
C ALA A 104 13.27 -4.35 -12.52
N VAL A 105 13.45 -5.62 -12.13
CA VAL A 105 13.21 -6.77 -13.01
C VAL A 105 11.72 -6.96 -13.35
N PRO A 106 10.79 -7.02 -12.39
CA PRO A 106 9.37 -7.20 -12.71
C PRO A 106 8.63 -5.94 -13.19
N LEU A 107 9.26 -4.75 -13.16
CA LEU A 107 8.62 -3.50 -13.56
C LEU A 107 8.12 -3.53 -15.01
N GLU A 108 8.91 -4.09 -15.94
CA GLU A 108 8.53 -4.20 -17.37
C GLU A 108 7.19 -4.91 -17.54
N ARG A 109 6.99 -6.02 -16.84
CA ARG A 109 5.73 -6.78 -16.85
C ARG A 109 4.54 -5.93 -16.37
N ILE A 110 4.75 -5.06 -15.38
CA ILE A 110 3.71 -4.15 -14.89
C ILE A 110 3.37 -3.10 -15.95
N VAL A 111 4.37 -2.53 -16.62
CA VAL A 111 4.19 -1.56 -17.71
C VAL A 111 3.39 -2.19 -18.86
N ASP A 112 3.71 -3.41 -19.26
CA ASP A 112 2.98 -4.14 -20.29
C ASP A 112 1.53 -4.38 -19.90
N ALA A 113 1.28 -4.87 -18.68
CA ALA A 113 -0.08 -5.12 -18.18
C ALA A 113 -0.93 -3.83 -18.13
N VAL A 114 -0.33 -2.68 -17.81
CA VAL A 114 -1.02 -1.39 -17.84
C VAL A 114 -1.30 -0.96 -19.28
N SER A 115 -0.33 -1.11 -20.18
CA SER A 115 -0.43 -0.71 -21.58
C SER A 115 -1.45 -1.53 -22.37
N GLN A 116 -1.57 -2.82 -22.06
CA GLN A 116 -2.59 -3.72 -22.62
C GLN A 116 -3.99 -3.52 -22.01
N GLY A 117 -4.11 -2.67 -20.99
CA GLY A 117 -5.39 -2.37 -20.34
C GLY A 117 -5.84 -3.40 -19.30
N GLU A 118 -4.99 -4.34 -18.90
CA GLU A 118 -5.29 -5.33 -17.86
C GLU A 118 -5.40 -4.70 -16.46
N LYS A 119 -4.68 -3.59 -16.24
CA LYS A 119 -4.67 -2.83 -14.97
C LYS A 119 -5.07 -1.35 -15.19
N PRO A 120 -6.32 -1.07 -15.59
CA PRO A 120 -6.74 0.30 -15.95
C PRO A 120 -6.65 1.28 -14.76
N HIS A 121 -6.83 0.77 -13.54
CA HIS A 121 -6.73 1.53 -12.30
C HIS A 121 -5.30 2.00 -11.99
N ALA A 122 -4.28 1.33 -12.53
CA ALA A 122 -2.89 1.62 -12.22
C ALA A 122 -2.25 2.65 -13.17
N ARG A 123 -2.98 3.11 -14.20
CA ARG A 123 -2.52 4.14 -15.15
C ARG A 123 -2.02 5.40 -14.46
N ALA A 124 -2.74 5.86 -13.44
CA ALA A 124 -2.38 7.07 -12.71
C ALA A 124 -1.06 6.90 -11.93
N MET A 125 -0.84 5.72 -11.34
CA MET A 125 0.42 5.39 -10.67
C MET A 125 1.58 5.35 -11.67
N LEU A 126 1.41 4.64 -12.80
CA LEU A 126 2.44 4.53 -13.82
C LEU A 126 2.84 5.91 -14.35
N HIS A 127 1.86 6.74 -14.70
CA HIS A 127 2.12 8.10 -15.18
C HIS A 127 2.89 8.93 -14.15
N ALA A 128 2.47 8.90 -12.88
CA ALA A 128 3.15 9.63 -11.82
C ALA A 128 4.59 9.14 -11.60
N PHE A 129 4.81 7.83 -11.67
CA PHE A 129 6.14 7.23 -11.55
C PHE A 129 7.07 7.67 -12.68
N LEU A 130 6.64 7.54 -13.94
CA LEU A 130 7.42 7.97 -15.11
C LEU A 130 7.73 9.46 -15.08
N ALA A 131 6.74 10.31 -14.74
CA ALA A 131 6.96 11.75 -14.61
C ALA A 131 8.01 12.09 -13.56
N ARG A 132 8.01 11.38 -12.42
CA ARG A 132 9.01 11.58 -11.35
C ARG A 132 10.39 11.08 -11.74
N LEU A 133 10.50 9.98 -12.49
CA LEU A 133 11.78 9.51 -13.01
C LEU A 133 12.41 10.53 -13.96
N ALA A 134 11.63 11.06 -14.91
CA ALA A 134 12.12 12.08 -15.84
C ALA A 134 12.62 13.36 -15.13
N GLN A 135 11.96 13.76 -14.04
CA GLN A 135 12.39 14.90 -13.22
C GLN A 135 13.72 14.64 -12.49
N LEU A 136 13.93 13.41 -12.01
CA LEU A 136 15.17 13.02 -11.34
C LEU A 136 16.36 13.00 -12.31
N GLU A 137 16.16 12.52 -13.54
CA GLU A 137 17.19 12.54 -14.58
C GLU A 137 17.54 13.96 -15.00
N ALA A 138 16.55 14.83 -15.18
CA ALA A 138 16.78 16.24 -15.51
C ALA A 138 17.51 17.00 -14.38
N GLY A 139 17.30 16.62 -13.12
CA GLY A 139 17.97 17.23 -11.96
C GLY A 139 19.39 16.71 -11.69
N GLY A 140 19.78 15.57 -12.27
CA GLY A 140 21.12 14.99 -12.13
C GLY A 140 22.14 15.49 -13.16
N MET A 141 21.73 16.37 -14.08
CA MET A 141 22.56 16.89 -15.18
C MET A 141 23.03 18.36 -14.95
N GLN A 142 22.96 18.83 -13.70
CA GLN A 142 23.51 20.11 -13.23
C GLN A 142 24.65 19.85 -12.24
#